data_AF-A0A369RLW0-F1
#
_entry.id   AF-A0A369RLW0-F1
#
_cell.length_a   1.000
_cell.length_b   1.000
_cell.length_c   1.000
_cell.angle_alpha   90.00
_cell.angle_beta   90.00
_cell.angle_gamma   90.00
#
_symmetry.space_group_name_H-M   'P 1'
#
loop_
_entity.id
_entity.type
_entity.pdbx_description
1 polymer ?
#
loop_
_entity_poly.entity_id
_entity_poly.type
_entity_poly.pdbx_seq_one_letter_code
_entity_poly.pdbx_strand_id
1 'polypeptide(L)'
;MEGWNNVDNALHIYENHLCHDLPIEELLTDIKNENLISEKEYQLINSKSSRKQKNRKLCSMLKSKKEKKTNMTSFCNLLCLQLDPEIQSCGWVLYHVANDTGTVTNRKS
;
A
#
# COMPACT_ATOMS: atom_id res chain seq x y z
N MET A 1 6.82 -11.38 20.09
CA MET A 1 6.84 -10.07 19.39
C MET A 1 7.14 -10.34 17.91
N GLU A 2 6.24 -11.08 17.22
CA GLU A 2 6.52 -11.68 15.90
C GLU A 2 5.68 -11.07 14.75
N GLY A 3 4.68 -10.22 15.05
CA GLY A 3 3.82 -9.60 14.03
C GLY A 3 4.48 -8.50 13.20
N TRP A 4 5.65 -7.98 13.61
CA TRP A 4 6.33 -6.89 12.90
C TRP A 4 7.15 -7.38 11.70
N ASN A 5 7.61 -8.64 11.70
CA ASN A 5 8.24 -9.26 10.53
C ASN A 5 7.25 -9.43 9.36
N ASN A 6 5.95 -9.55 9.65
CA ASN A 6 4.93 -9.76 8.63
C ASN A 6 4.61 -8.47 7.88
N VAL A 7 4.55 -7.31 8.53
CA VAL A 7 4.26 -6.02 7.86
C VAL A 7 5.40 -5.61 6.94
N ASP A 8 6.65 -5.85 7.33
CA ASP A 8 7.82 -5.54 6.49
C ASP A 8 7.93 -6.52 5.30
N ASN A 9 7.63 -7.81 5.48
CA ASN A 9 7.51 -8.77 4.38
C ASN A 9 6.33 -8.44 3.46
N ALA A 10 5.20 -8.04 4.03
CA ALA A 10 4.05 -7.55 3.28
C ALA A 10 4.49 -6.36 2.43
N LEU A 11 5.07 -5.33 3.05
CA LEU A 11 5.64 -4.15 2.38
C LEU A 11 6.66 -4.47 1.30
N HIS A 12 7.44 -5.53 1.46
CA HIS A 12 8.41 -5.98 0.46
C HIS A 12 7.73 -6.70 -0.72
N ILE A 13 6.76 -7.57 -0.46
CA ILE A 13 5.91 -8.20 -1.50
C ILE A 13 5.10 -7.12 -2.23
N TYR A 14 4.57 -6.14 -1.49
CA TYR A 14 3.86 -4.98 -2.00
C TYR A 14 4.73 -4.06 -2.83
N GLU A 15 6.04 -3.99 -2.55
CA GLU A 15 6.94 -3.08 -3.27
C GLU A 15 6.96 -3.42 -4.76
N ASN A 16 6.87 -4.69 -5.13
CA ASN A 16 6.84 -5.08 -6.54
C ASN A 16 5.55 -4.62 -7.23
N HIS A 17 4.38 -4.86 -6.64
CA HIS A 17 3.09 -4.49 -7.24
C HIS A 17 2.77 -2.99 -7.12
N LEU A 18 2.92 -2.41 -5.93
CA LEU A 18 2.67 -0.99 -5.69
C LEU A 18 3.67 -0.08 -6.41
N CYS A 19 4.96 -0.44 -6.46
CA CYS A 19 5.98 0.45 -7.06
C CYS A 19 6.03 0.40 -8.59
N HIS A 20 5.45 -0.63 -9.20
CA HIS A 20 5.57 -0.85 -10.64
C HIS A 20 4.23 -0.75 -11.36
N ASP A 21 3.18 -1.37 -10.82
CA ASP A 21 1.98 -1.67 -11.60
C ASP A 21 0.79 -0.77 -11.22
N LEU A 22 0.83 -0.13 -10.05
CA LEU A 22 -0.25 0.72 -9.59
C LEU A 22 -0.51 1.90 -10.56
N PRO A 23 -1.75 2.11 -11.05
CA PRO A 23 -2.12 3.27 -11.86
C PRO A 23 -2.31 4.50 -10.97
N ILE A 24 -1.21 4.95 -10.34
CA ILE A 24 -1.21 6.04 -9.36
C ILE A 24 -1.78 7.36 -9.87
N GLU A 25 -1.82 7.60 -11.17
CA GLU A 25 -2.32 8.85 -11.73
C GLU A 25 -3.82 9.04 -11.46
N GLU A 26 -4.55 7.93 -11.37
CA GLU A 26 -5.98 7.91 -11.05
C GLU A 26 -6.21 7.88 -9.53
N LEU A 27 -5.27 7.31 -8.77
CA LEU A 27 -5.42 7.10 -7.33
C LEU A 27 -4.82 8.20 -6.46
N LEU A 28 -3.89 9.01 -6.98
CA LEU A 28 -3.09 9.92 -6.15
C LEU A 28 -3.94 10.98 -5.45
N THR A 29 -5.00 11.45 -6.11
CA THR A 29 -5.97 12.38 -5.55
C THR A 29 -6.74 11.75 -4.40
N ASP A 30 -7.21 10.52 -4.56
CA ASP A 30 -7.94 9.80 -3.52
C ASP A 30 -7.04 9.51 -2.31
N ILE A 31 -5.79 9.09 -2.55
CA ILE A 31 -4.79 8.86 -1.51
C ILE A 31 -4.52 10.13 -0.69
N LYS A 32 -4.52 11.30 -1.34
CA LYS A 32 -4.43 12.60 -0.66
C LYS A 32 -5.70 12.90 0.13
N ASN A 33 -6.88 12.69 -0.45
CA ASN A 33 -8.17 12.98 0.21
C ASN A 33 -8.39 12.13 1.46
N GLU A 34 -7.88 10.89 1.48
CA GLU A 34 -7.82 10.02 2.66
C GLU A 34 -6.74 10.43 3.68
N ASN A 35 -6.08 11.57 3.50
CA ASN A 35 -5.03 12.10 4.36
C ASN A 35 -3.83 11.15 4.58
N LEU A 36 -3.58 10.23 3.63
CA LEU A 36 -2.44 9.30 3.68
C LEU A 36 -1.13 10.02 3.35
N ILE A 37 -1.23 11.05 2.52
CA ILE A 37 -0.15 11.96 2.15
C ILE A 37 -0.61 13.41 2.32
N SER A 38 0.33 14.28 2.69
CA SER A 38 0.12 15.73 2.74
C SER A 38 0.13 16.35 1.34
N GLU A 39 -0.33 17.61 1.23
CA GLU A 39 -0.25 18.39 -0.02
C GLU A 39 1.18 18.45 -0.58
N LYS A 40 2.17 18.67 0.28
CA LYS A 40 3.58 18.74 -0.13
C LYS A 40 4.07 17.40 -0.69
N GLU A 41 3.64 16.30 -0.10
CA GLU A 41 3.97 14.96 -0.57
C GLU A 41 3.27 14.62 -1.88
N TYR A 42 1.99 15.00 -2.01
CA TYR A 42 1.23 14.92 -3.26
C TYR A 42 1.95 15.63 -4.41
N GLN A 43 2.35 16.89 -4.20
CA GLN A 43 3.09 17.67 -5.19
C GLN A 43 4.44 17.02 -5.53
N LEU A 44 5.17 16.50 -4.54
CA LEU A 44 6.45 15.84 -4.76
C LEU A 44 6.33 14.51 -5.52
N ILE A 45 5.23 13.78 -5.35
CA ILE A 45 4.93 12.59 -6.15
C ILE A 45 4.55 13.04 -7.56
N ASN A 46 3.66 14.01 -7.71
CA ASN A 46 3.19 14.45 -9.02
C ASN A 46 4.29 15.11 -9.87
N SER A 47 5.34 15.64 -9.24
CA SER A 47 6.51 16.19 -9.92
C SER A 47 7.41 15.13 -10.58
N LYS A 48 7.12 13.82 -10.44
CA LYS A 48 7.90 12.75 -11.07
C LYS A 48 7.44 12.50 -12.51
N SER A 49 8.38 12.21 -13.39
CA SER A 49 8.13 12.16 -14.84
C SER A 49 7.48 10.87 -15.33
N SER A 50 7.57 9.77 -14.57
CA SER A 50 6.94 8.50 -14.95
C SER A 50 6.12 7.90 -13.83
N ARG A 51 5.08 7.14 -14.20
CA ARG A 51 4.25 6.35 -13.28
C ARG A 51 5.09 5.54 -12.31
N LYS A 52 6.10 4.82 -12.81
CA LYS A 52 7.04 4.04 -11.99
C LYS A 52 7.80 4.88 -10.95
N GLN A 53 8.22 6.10 -11.31
CA GLN A 53 8.87 7.00 -10.35
C GLN A 53 7.88 7.56 -9.32
N LYS A 54 6.65 7.88 -9.74
CA LYS A 54 5.55 8.30 -8.84
C LYS A 54 5.27 7.20 -7.81
N ASN A 55 5.05 5.97 -8.30
CA ASN A 55 4.80 4.77 -7.50
C ASN A 55 5.90 4.49 -6.47
N ARG A 56 7.16 4.50 -6.90
CA ARG A 56 8.32 4.33 -6.00
C ARG A 56 8.37 5.40 -4.92
N LYS A 57 8.07 6.66 -5.27
CA LYS A 57 8.10 7.77 -4.32
C LYS A 57 6.98 7.64 -3.28
N LEU A 58 5.77 7.31 -3.72
CA LEU A 58 4.64 7.02 -2.82
C LEU A 58 4.97 5.87 -1.86
N CYS A 59 5.46 4.74 -2.38
CA CYS A 59 5.81 3.59 -1.55
C CYS A 59 6.87 3.93 -0.50
N SER A 60 7.92 4.67 -0.88
CA SER A 60 8.95 5.14 0.06
C SER A 60 8.36 6.00 1.19
N MET A 61 7.37 6.85 0.90
CA MET A 61 6.69 7.67 1.91
C MET A 61 5.76 6.85 2.81
N LEU A 62 5.02 5.89 2.25
CA LEU A 62 4.16 5.00 3.03
C LEU A 62 5.00 4.13 3.97
N LYS A 63 6.17 3.65 3.51
CA LYS A 63 7.14 2.90 4.34
C LYS A 63 7.67 3.73 5.50
N SER A 64 8.02 5.00 5.28
CA SER A 64 8.51 5.85 6.40
C SER A 64 7.40 6.17 7.42
N LYS A 65 6.13 5.98 7.06
CA LYS A 65 4.96 6.17 7.92
C LYS A 65 4.41 4.86 8.51
N LYS A 66 5.09 3.72 8.30
CA LYS A 66 4.61 2.38 8.67
C LYS A 66 4.30 2.18 10.15
N GLU A 67 4.88 2.99 11.02
CA GLU A 67 4.59 2.98 12.47
C GLU A 67 3.13 3.32 12.78
N LYS A 68 2.43 4.03 11.87
CA LYS A 68 0.99 4.28 11.97
C LYS A 68 0.22 3.20 11.21
N LYS A 69 -0.09 2.08 11.88
CA LYS A 69 -0.89 0.96 11.36
C LYS A 69 -2.18 1.44 10.64
N THR A 70 -2.81 2.49 11.16
CA THR A 70 -4.01 3.13 10.58
C THR A 70 -3.81 3.58 9.14
N ASN A 71 -2.64 4.13 8.79
CA ASN A 71 -2.40 4.67 7.45
C ASN A 71 -2.26 3.55 6.41
N MET A 72 -1.66 2.43 6.80
CA MET A 72 -1.55 1.27 5.92
C MET A 72 -2.94 0.63 5.71
N THR A 73 -3.71 0.44 6.78
CA THR A 73 -5.07 -0.10 6.67
C THR A 73 -5.98 0.78 5.81
N SER A 74 -5.96 2.10 6.01
CA SER A 74 -6.71 3.04 5.18
C SER A 74 -6.29 3.00 3.71
N PHE A 75 -4.99 2.86 3.43
CA PHE A 75 -4.49 2.68 2.07
C PHE A 75 -4.99 1.36 1.44
N CYS A 76 -4.97 0.25 2.17
CA CYS A 76 -5.49 -1.04 1.69
C CYS A 76 -6.99 -0.94 1.38
N ASN A 77 -7.76 -0.32 2.29
CA ASN A 77 -9.20 -0.13 2.12
C ASN A 77 -9.52 0.71 0.88
N LEU A 78 -8.78 1.79 0.64
CA LEU A 78 -8.93 2.61 -0.56
C LEU A 78 -8.76 1.78 -1.83
N LEU A 79 -7.78 0.87 -1.86
CA LEU A 79 -7.53 -0.01 -3.00
C LEU A 79 -8.61 -1.07 -3.16
N CYS A 80 -9.10 -1.68 -2.06
CA CYS A 80 -10.21 -2.65 -2.10
C CYS A 80 -11.50 -2.05 -2.68
N LEU A 81 -11.71 -0.75 -2.54
CA LEU A 81 -12.91 -0.05 -3.00
C LEU A 81 -12.80 0.44 -4.46
N GLN A 82 -11.68 0.21 -5.13
CA GLN A 82 -11.51 0.57 -6.54
C GLN A 82 -12.39 -0.31 -7.44
N LEU A 83 -12.90 0.29 -8.51
CA LEU A 83 -13.71 -0.42 -9.52
C LEU A 83 -12.84 -1.27 -10.44
N ASP A 84 -11.57 -0.93 -10.59
CA ASP A 84 -10.59 -1.71 -11.34
C ASP A 84 -10.28 -3.02 -10.60
N PRO A 85 -10.55 -4.20 -11.19
CA PRO A 85 -10.33 -5.48 -10.55
C PRO A 85 -8.87 -5.78 -10.20
N GLU A 86 -7.91 -5.26 -10.96
CA GLU A 86 -6.48 -5.45 -10.70
C GLU A 86 -6.05 -4.64 -9.48
N ILE A 87 -6.52 -3.39 -9.36
CA ILE A 87 -6.26 -2.55 -8.20
C ILE A 87 -6.99 -3.09 -6.96
N GLN A 88 -8.23 -3.52 -7.12
CA GLN A 88 -9.02 -4.14 -6.05
C GLN A 88 -8.38 -5.43 -5.55
N SER A 89 -7.92 -6.30 -6.45
CA SER A 89 -7.19 -7.53 -6.10
C SER A 89 -5.93 -7.22 -5.31
N CYS A 90 -5.17 -6.20 -5.74
CA CYS A 90 -4.02 -5.70 -4.98
C CYS A 90 -4.45 -5.26 -3.58
N GLY A 91 -5.54 -4.49 -3.46
CA GLY A 91 -6.13 -4.07 -2.19
C GLY A 91 -6.47 -5.24 -1.26
N TRP A 92 -7.09 -6.30 -1.78
CA TRP A 92 -7.44 -7.48 -0.98
C TRP A 92 -6.21 -8.25 -0.51
N VAL A 93 -5.22 -8.47 -1.38
CA VAL A 93 -3.93 -9.07 -0.98
C VAL A 93 -3.28 -8.23 0.11
N LEU A 94 -3.30 -6.91 -0.05
CA LEU A 94 -2.79 -5.94 0.92
C LEU A 94 -3.51 -6.02 2.27
N TYR A 95 -4.84 -6.06 2.23
CA TYR A 95 -5.67 -6.15 3.42
C TYR A 95 -5.44 -7.47 4.16
N HIS A 96 -5.39 -8.60 3.45
CA HIS A 96 -5.20 -9.91 4.05
C HIS A 96 -3.84 -10.03 4.72
N VAL A 97 -2.75 -9.66 4.05
CA VAL A 97 -1.41 -9.80 4.63
C VAL A 97 -1.17 -8.77 5.76
N ALA A 98 -1.77 -7.58 5.71
CA ALA A 98 -1.71 -6.61 6.82
C ALA A 98 -2.51 -7.04 8.07
N ASN A 99 -3.55 -7.87 7.89
CA ASN A 99 -4.39 -8.39 8.96
C ASN A 99 -4.08 -9.84 9.35
N ASP A 100 -3.19 -10.54 8.64
CA ASP A 100 -2.78 -11.88 8.98
C ASP A 100 -1.90 -11.84 10.25
N THR A 101 -2.54 -12.11 11.39
CA THR A 101 -1.90 -12.16 12.70
C THR A 101 -1.02 -13.40 12.88
N GLY A 102 -0.77 -14.17 11.83
CA GLY A 102 0.02 -15.39 11.91
C GLY A 102 -0.73 -16.47 12.70
N THR A 103 -1.95 -16.81 12.28
CA THR A 103 -2.43 -18.16 12.60
C THR A 103 -1.83 -19.11 11.59
N VAL A 104 -0.66 -19.65 11.93
CA VAL A 104 -0.24 -20.96 11.41
C VAL A 104 -1.32 -21.94 11.83
N THR A 105 -2.34 -22.16 11.00
CA THR A 105 -3.11 -23.39 11.10
C THR A 105 -2.15 -24.48 10.69
N ASN A 106 -1.60 -25.14 11.70
CA ASN A 106 -0.84 -26.37 11.58
C ASN A 106 -1.79 -27.42 10.97
N ARG A 107 -1.98 -27.43 9.65
CA ARG A 107 -2.54 -28.57 8.94
C ARG A 107 -1.44 -29.63 8.94
N LYS A 108 -1.33 -30.35 10.06
CA LYS A 108 -0.86 -31.73 10.02
C LYS A 108 -1.89 -32.50 9.20
N SER A 109 -1.55 -32.79 7.96
CA SER A 109 -2.02 -34.01 7.30
C SER A 109 -1.05 -35.13 7.63
#